data_AF-A0A2E9UZ32-F1
#
_entry.id   AF-A0A2E9UZ32-F1
#
_cell.length_a   1.000
_cell.length_b   1.000
_cell.length_c   1.000
_cell.angle_alpha   90.00
_cell.angle_beta   90.00
_cell.angle_gamma   90.00
#
_symmetry.space_group_name_H-M   'P 1'
#
loop_
_entity.id
_entity.type
_entity.pdbx_description
1 polymer ?
#
loop_
_entity_poly.entity_id
_entity_poly.type
_entity_poly.pdbx_seq_one_letter_code
_entity_poly.pdbx_strand_id
1 'polypeptide(L)'
;LFECLEELERRLSITRFLLGDKITEADWRLFTTLVRFDAVYVGHFKCNKKRLCDYPNLWGYTRELYQQPGVSETVDLEHIKHHYYGSHKTINPNGIIPVGPFINFDDAHNRQPS
;
A
#
# COMPACT_ATOMS: atom_id res chain seq x y z
N LEU A 1 3.32 -6.55 -13.02
CA LEU A 1 2.84 -6.02 -11.72
C LEU A 1 2.42 -7.15 -10.78
N PHE A 2 1.30 -7.83 -11.03
CA PHE A 2 0.77 -8.84 -10.09
C PHE A 2 1.74 -10.00 -9.82
N GLU A 3 2.45 -10.51 -10.83
CA GLU A 3 3.50 -11.52 -10.62
C GLU A 3 4.58 -11.07 -9.63
N CYS A 4 4.95 -9.79 -9.65
CA CYS A 4 5.89 -9.22 -8.69
C CYS A 4 5.27 -9.11 -7.29
N LEU A 5 4.00 -8.73 -7.18
CA LEU A 5 3.28 -8.75 -5.90
C LEU A 5 3.18 -10.17 -5.32
N GLU A 6 2.93 -11.19 -6.15
CA GLU A 6 2.92 -12.60 -5.72
C GLU A 6 4.31 -13.07 -5.24
N GLU A 7 5.38 -12.66 -5.92
CA GLU A 7 6.75 -12.95 -5.47
C GLU A 7 7.07 -12.28 -4.14
N LEU A 8 6.72 -11.00 -3.98
CA LEU A 8 6.92 -10.26 -2.74
C LEU A 8 6.08 -10.83 -1.59
N GLU A 9 4.83 -11.22 -1.86
CA GLU A 9 3.97 -11.90 -0.90
C GLU A 9 4.61 -13.19 -0.38
N ARG A 10 5.12 -14.04 -1.30
CA ARG A 10 5.83 -15.27 -0.93
C ARG A 10 7.08 -14.98 -0.11
N ARG A 11 7.89 -13.99 -0.51
CA ARG A 11 9.09 -13.60 0.22
C ARG A 11 8.77 -13.14 1.65
N LEU A 12 7.80 -12.24 1.79
CA LEU A 12 7.38 -11.65 3.07
C LEU A 12 6.60 -12.63 3.98
N SER A 13 6.27 -13.82 3.48
CA SER A 13 5.77 -14.94 4.30
C SER A 13 6.88 -15.63 5.09
N ILE A 14 8.14 -15.47 4.67
CA ILE A 14 9.32 -16.11 5.27
C ILE A 14 10.20 -15.08 5.99
N THR A 15 10.32 -13.88 5.44
CA THR A 15 11.13 -12.79 6.02
C THR A 15 10.26 -11.67 6.56
N ARG A 16 10.73 -11.00 7.62
CA ARG A 16 10.02 -9.88 8.24
C ARG A 16 9.98 -8.66 7.33
N PHE A 17 11.13 -8.31 6.75
CA PHE A 17 11.31 -7.24 5.77
C PHE A 17 11.94 -7.78 4.48
N LEU A 18 12.14 -6.93 3.48
CA LEU A 18 12.68 -7.37 2.19
C LEU A 18 14.06 -8.02 2.36
N LEU A 19 14.95 -7.45 3.16
CA LEU A 19 16.33 -7.90 3.29
C LEU A 19 16.66 -8.60 4.62
N GLY A 20 15.64 -9.11 5.32
CA GLY A 20 15.82 -9.87 6.56
C GLY A 20 14.93 -9.38 7.70
N ASP A 21 15.52 -9.19 8.88
CA ASP A 21 14.88 -8.80 10.14
C ASP A 21 14.90 -7.29 10.41
N LYS A 22 15.66 -6.52 9.62
CA LYS A 22 15.77 -5.06 9.72
C LYS A 22 15.12 -4.34 8.55
N ILE A 23 14.52 -3.20 8.86
CA ILE A 23 14.01 -2.26 7.85
C ILE A 23 15.19 -1.65 7.11
N THR A 24 15.10 -1.59 5.79
CA THR A 24 16.10 -1.00 4.90
C THR A 24 15.46 0.06 3.99
N GLU A 25 16.28 0.78 3.22
CA GLU A 25 15.77 1.73 2.22
C GLU A 25 14.83 1.06 1.20
N ALA A 26 15.08 -0.21 0.86
CA ALA A 26 14.24 -0.97 -0.06
C ALA A 26 12.78 -1.06 0.45
N ASP A 27 12.62 -1.19 1.76
CA ASP A 27 11.30 -1.29 2.39
C ASP A 27 10.52 0.02 2.28
N TRP A 28 11.18 1.15 2.52
CA TRP A 28 10.57 2.47 2.38
C TRP A 28 10.18 2.79 0.94
N ARG A 29 11.02 2.39 -0.03
CA ARG A 29 10.70 2.55 -1.46
C ARG A 29 9.47 1.74 -1.85
N LEU A 30 9.36 0.51 -1.35
CA LEU A 30 8.18 -0.32 -1.57
C LEU A 30 6.94 0.26 -0.86
N PHE A 31 7.06 0.67 0.41
CA PHE A 31 5.97 1.21 1.23
C PHE A 31 5.21 2.34 0.54
N THR A 32 5.94 3.31 -0.04
CA THR A 32 5.31 4.44 -0.74
C THR A 32 4.42 4.00 -1.91
N THR A 33 4.73 2.87 -2.54
CA THR A 33 3.88 2.28 -3.59
C THR A 33 2.69 1.55 -2.98
N LEU A 34 2.90 0.74 -1.94
CA LEU A 34 1.86 -0.09 -1.33
C LEU A 34 0.78 0.76 -0.65
N VAL A 35 1.16 1.79 0.12
CA VAL A 35 0.21 2.64 0.86
C VAL A 35 -0.81 3.36 -0.05
N ARG A 36 -0.49 3.52 -1.35
CA ARG A 36 -1.34 4.16 -2.36
C ARG A 36 -2.13 3.15 -3.21
N PHE A 37 -1.84 1.85 -3.09
CA PHE A 37 -2.29 0.83 -4.04
C PHE A 37 -3.82 0.70 -4.08
N ASP A 38 -4.44 0.46 -2.93
CA ASP A 38 -5.90 0.26 -2.84
C ASP A 38 -6.68 1.56 -3.01
N ALA A 39 -6.15 2.66 -2.49
CA ALA A 39 -6.79 3.98 -2.56
C ALA A 39 -6.79 4.59 -3.97
N VAL A 40 -5.79 4.27 -4.79
CA VAL A 40 -5.60 4.90 -6.11
C VAL A 40 -5.41 3.88 -7.22
N TYR A 41 -4.42 2.99 -7.13
CA TYR A 41 -3.98 2.21 -8.30
C TYR A 41 -5.02 1.18 -8.75
N VAL A 42 -5.75 0.57 -7.81
CA VAL A 42 -6.85 -0.35 -8.11
C VAL A 42 -7.90 0.31 -9.01
N GLY A 43 -8.34 1.53 -8.67
CA GLY A 43 -9.35 2.25 -9.43
C GLY A 43 -8.76 3.05 -10.60
N HIS A 44 -7.94 4.05 -10.29
CA HIS A 44 -7.44 5.06 -11.25
C HIS A 44 -6.58 4.45 -12.36
N PHE A 45 -5.69 3.53 -12.01
CA PHE A 45 -4.79 2.85 -12.96
C PHE A 45 -5.27 1.47 -13.38
N LYS A 46 -6.47 1.05 -12.95
CA LYS A 46 -7.08 -0.25 -13.30
C LYS A 46 -6.22 -1.45 -12.90
N CYS A 47 -5.38 -1.31 -11.87
CA CYS A 47 -4.61 -2.41 -11.29
C CYS A 47 -5.51 -3.23 -10.35
N ASN A 48 -6.58 -3.83 -10.90
CA ASN A 48 -7.72 -4.34 -10.14
C ASN A 48 -7.86 -5.87 -10.12
N LYS A 49 -6.82 -6.64 -10.49
CA LYS A 49 -6.86 -8.10 -10.40
C LYS A 49 -7.01 -8.59 -8.94
N LYS A 50 -6.37 -7.89 -7.99
CA LYS A 50 -6.40 -8.19 -6.55
C LYS A 50 -5.99 -6.94 -5.76
N ARG A 51 -6.61 -6.67 -4.61
CA ARG A 51 -6.25 -5.53 -3.74
C ARG A 51 -5.07 -5.89 -2.86
N LEU A 52 -4.37 -4.89 -2.34
CA LEU A 52 -3.31 -5.06 -1.36
C LEU A 52 -3.83 -5.73 -0.09
N CYS A 53 -5.01 -5.34 0.40
CA CYS A 53 -5.61 -5.96 1.59
C CYS A 53 -5.90 -7.47 1.43
N ASP A 54 -5.96 -7.98 0.19
CA ASP A 54 -6.18 -9.39 -0.10
C ASP A 54 -4.85 -10.21 -0.10
N TYR A 55 -3.71 -9.54 0.12
CA TYR A 55 -2.38 -10.15 0.30
C TYR A 55 -1.98 -10.09 1.78
N PRO A 56 -2.12 -11.18 2.57
CA PRO A 56 -1.97 -11.11 4.02
C PRO A 56 -0.57 -10.65 4.46
N ASN A 57 0.51 -11.10 3.80
CA ASN A 57 1.86 -10.71 4.19
C ASN A 57 2.17 -9.27 3.78
N LEU A 58 1.85 -8.87 2.54
CA LEU A 58 2.01 -7.48 2.07
C LEU A 58 1.15 -6.49 2.86
N TRP A 59 -0.08 -6.88 3.21
CA TRP A 59 -0.98 -6.05 4.03
C TRP A 59 -0.46 -5.89 5.45
N GLY A 60 -0.05 -6.98 6.09
CA GLY A 60 0.64 -6.92 7.38
C GLY A 60 1.91 -6.08 7.31
N TYR A 61 2.72 -6.25 6.27
CA TYR A 61 3.98 -5.55 6.08
C TYR A 61 3.77 -4.04 5.91
N THR A 62 2.78 -3.65 5.13
CA THR A 62 2.43 -2.24 4.92
C THR A 62 1.96 -1.60 6.22
N ARG A 63 1.14 -2.31 7.02
CA ARG A 63 0.69 -1.83 8.33
C ARG A 63 1.83 -1.74 9.35
N GLU A 64 2.72 -2.72 9.38
CA GLU A 64 3.90 -2.71 10.27
C GLU A 64 4.82 -1.51 9.98
N LEU A 65 5.00 -1.13 8.70
CA LEU A 65 5.74 0.07 8.32
C LEU A 65 4.96 1.36 8.61
N TYR A 66 3.66 1.38 8.36
CA TYR A 66 2.78 2.52 8.67
C TYR A 66 2.78 2.85 10.16
N GLN A 67 2.81 1.83 11.01
CA GLN A 67 2.78 1.95 12.48
C GLN A 67 4.15 2.25 13.09
N GLN A 68 5.21 2.41 12.29
CA GLN A 68 6.49 2.93 12.81
C GLN A 68 6.31 4.37 13.30
N PRO A 69 6.96 4.77 14.41
CA PRO A 69 6.84 6.12 14.95
C PRO A 69 7.11 7.21 13.91
N GLY A 70 6.17 8.14 13.75
CA GLY A 70 6.28 9.28 12.83
C GLY A 70 5.92 8.98 11.36
N VAL A 71 5.62 7.73 11.00
CA VAL A 71 5.30 7.38 9.59
C VAL A 71 3.85 7.70 9.25
N SER A 72 2.90 7.41 10.15
CA SER A 72 1.47 7.65 9.93
C SER A 72 1.16 9.11 9.55
N GLU A 73 1.90 10.04 10.14
CA GLU A 73 1.80 11.49 9.96
C GLU A 73 2.27 11.94 8.56
N THR A 74 3.00 11.09 7.84
CA THR A 74 3.45 11.35 6.46
C THR A 74 2.44 10.88 5.40
N VAL A 75 1.38 10.19 5.82
CA VAL A 75 0.40 9.56 4.93
C VAL A 75 -0.95 10.26 5.02
N ASP A 76 -1.22 11.10 4.03
CA ASP A 76 -2.53 11.73 3.84
C ASP A 76 -3.25 11.10 2.64
N LEU A 77 -4.13 10.14 2.91
CA LEU A 77 -4.90 9.45 1.87
C LEU A 77 -5.87 10.37 1.13
N GLU A 78 -6.41 11.40 1.80
CA GLU A 78 -7.31 12.36 1.18
C GLU A 78 -6.54 13.17 0.13
N HIS A 79 -5.42 13.79 0.53
CA HIS A 79 -4.57 14.54 -0.38
C HIS A 79 -4.06 13.66 -1.54
N ILE A 80 -3.66 12.41 -1.27
CA ILE A 80 -3.26 11.45 -2.30
C ILE A 80 -4.41 11.24 -3.32
N LYS A 81 -5.62 10.94 -2.87
CA LYS A 81 -6.77 10.72 -3.77
C LYS A 81 -7.11 11.97 -4.58
N HIS A 82 -7.14 13.14 -3.93
CA HIS A 82 -7.37 14.42 -4.60
C HIS A 82 -6.35 14.69 -5.71
N HIS A 83 -5.06 14.46 -5.44
CA HIS A 83 -4.00 14.67 -6.42
C HIS A 83 -4.20 13.78 -7.66
N TYR A 84 -4.38 12.47 -7.49
CA TYR A 84 -4.48 11.54 -8.62
C TYR A 84 -5.79 11.69 -9.41
N TYR A 85 -6.94 11.69 -8.72
CA TYR A 85 -8.25 11.73 -9.38
C TYR A 85 -8.60 13.12 -9.91
N GLY A 86 -8.11 14.19 -9.27
CA GLY A 86 -8.38 15.56 -9.68
C GLY A 86 -7.43 16.10 -10.76
N SER A 87 -6.15 15.71 -10.75
CA SER A 87 -5.15 16.28 -11.67
C SER A 87 -5.06 15.55 -13.01
N HIS A 88 -5.38 14.25 -13.06
CA HIS A 88 -5.27 13.45 -14.29
C HIS A 88 -6.54 13.48 -15.13
N LYS A 89 -6.90 14.65 -15.67
CA LYS A 89 -8.12 14.85 -16.49
C LYS A 89 -8.18 13.99 -17.77
N THR A 90 -7.03 13.53 -18.26
CA THR A 90 -6.96 12.59 -19.40
C THR A 90 -7.43 11.19 -19.03
N ILE A 91 -7.31 10.80 -17.75
CA ILE A 91 -7.70 9.47 -17.23
C ILE A 91 -9.06 9.53 -16.54
N ASN A 92 -9.33 10.61 -15.80
CA ASN A 92 -10.58 10.87 -15.10
C ASN A 92 -11.17 12.24 -15.51
N PRO A 93 -11.85 12.34 -16.66
CA PRO A 93 -12.33 13.62 -17.20
C PRO A 93 -13.29 14.36 -16.26
N ASN A 94 -14.08 13.62 -15.50
CA ASN A 94 -15.08 14.17 -14.58
C ASN A 94 -14.48 14.61 -13.23
N GLY A 95 -13.21 14.27 -12.95
CA GLY A 95 -12.55 14.60 -11.69
C GLY A 95 -13.20 13.97 -10.45
N ILE A 96 -14.06 12.97 -10.63
CA ILE A 96 -14.78 12.33 -9.51
C ILE A 96 -13.77 11.57 -8.66
N ILE A 97 -13.77 11.87 -7.36
CA ILE A 97 -12.94 11.21 -6.37
C ILE A 97 -13.78 10.11 -5.71
N PRO A 98 -13.40 8.82 -5.81
CA PRO A 98 -14.17 7.74 -5.21
C PRO A 98 -14.15 7.83 -3.68
N VAL A 99 -15.25 7.47 -3.03
CA VAL A 99 -15.34 7.45 -1.55
C VAL A 99 -14.54 6.28 -0.98
N GLY A 100 -14.68 5.08 -1.54
CA GLY A 100 -13.95 3.90 -1.12
C GLY A 100 -12.49 3.84 -1.61
N PRO A 101 -11.80 2.72 -1.34
CA PRO A 101 -12.22 1.65 -0.42
C PRO A 101 -12.06 2.07 1.05
N PHE A 102 -12.70 1.34 1.98
CA PHE A 102 -12.37 1.45 3.41
C PHE A 102 -10.99 0.84 3.64
N ILE A 103 -10.09 1.60 4.24
CA ILE A 103 -8.71 1.20 4.55
C ILE A 103 -8.45 1.57 6.00
N ASN A 104 -8.00 0.59 6.79
CA ASN A 104 -7.59 0.82 8.17
C ASN A 104 -6.15 0.32 8.36
N PHE A 105 -5.18 1.24 8.34
CA PHE A 105 -3.78 0.88 8.55
C PHE A 105 -3.43 0.68 10.03
N ASP A 106 -4.29 1.09 10.95
CA ASP A 106 -4.08 0.99 12.40
C ASP A 106 -4.42 -0.40 12.96
N ASP A 107 -5.08 -1.26 12.18
CA ASP A 107 -5.34 -2.64 12.58
C ASP A 107 -4.05 -3.42 12.85
N ALA A 108 -4.07 -4.34 13.80
CA ALA A 108 -2.92 -5.16 14.15
C ALA A 108 -2.31 -5.86 12.92
N HIS A 109 -1.01 -5.63 12.68
CA HIS A 109 -0.32 -6.14 11.49
C HIS A 109 -0.14 -7.66 11.48
N ASN A 110 -0.25 -8.32 12.64
CA ASN A 110 -0.13 -9.78 12.82
C ASN A 110 1.15 -10.39 12.23
N ARG A 111 2.22 -9.61 12.15
CA ARG A 111 3.56 -10.10 11.80
C ARG A 111 4.27 -10.43 13.09
N GLN A 112 4.65 -11.70 13.29
CA GLN A 112 5.29 -12.13 14.52
C GLN A 112 6.64 -11.41 14.69
N PRO A 113 7.00 -11.02 15.92
CA PRO A 113 8.37 -10.59 16.18
C PRO A 113 9.30 -11.78 15.98
N SER A 114 10.32 -11.57 15.15
CA SER A 114 11.52 -12.42 15.09
C SER A 114 12.17 -12.56 16.46
#